data_AF-U7V2R6-F1
#
_entry.id   AF-U7V2R6-F1
#
_cell.length_a   1.000
_cell.length_b   1.000
_cell.length_c   1.000
_cell.angle_alpha   90.00
_cell.angle_beta   90.00
_cell.angle_gamma   90.00
#
_symmetry.space_group_name_H-M   'P 1'
#
loop_
_entity.id
_entity.type
_entity.pdbx_description
1 polymer ?
#
loop_
_entity_poly.entity_id
_entity_poly.type
_entity_poly.pdbx_seq_one_letter_code
_entity_poly.pdbx_strand_id
1 'polypeptide(L)'
;MNLYFIRAFLHPILVRHAAQAPTTPDGTVRVRMYWIHSLLGFAGIFLGLLLMAFAVPTYLSSIGQLIIAALFALLFFIMGGIILLAWKNVYIQTGVDYVEQRLWVGVPVRIHFNEIDSFSYNPGNTQLTMSRGKLGGWLSLKTTDNRRIAFQPNYYRGERTIAAIAFRLYYGRWPSPTNPHDQQILVNTIADGSSKQYLIENSKGSELTL
;
A
#
# COMPACT_ATOMS: atom_id res chain seq x y z
N MET A 1 -20.01 -11.46 9.04
CA MET A 1 -19.40 -10.12 9.26
C MET A 1 -18.96 -9.57 7.91
N ASN A 2 -19.59 -8.50 7.43
CA ASN A 2 -19.38 -7.99 6.07
C ASN A 2 -18.03 -7.25 5.97
N LEU A 3 -17.16 -7.63 5.02
CA LEU A 3 -15.85 -7.01 4.77
C LEU A 3 -15.93 -5.48 4.61
N TYR A 4 -17.08 -4.96 4.18
CA TYR A 4 -17.36 -3.53 4.09
C TYR A 4 -17.22 -2.81 5.43
N PHE A 5 -17.81 -3.36 6.50
CA PHE A 5 -17.78 -2.73 7.83
C PHE A 5 -16.37 -2.65 8.40
N ILE A 6 -15.58 -3.71 8.22
CA ILE A 6 -14.18 -3.74 8.66
C ILE A 6 -13.37 -2.69 7.91
N ARG A 7 -13.56 -2.55 6.58
CA ARG A 7 -12.87 -1.53 5.78
C ARG A 7 -13.31 -0.11 6.12
N ALA A 8 -14.60 0.12 6.36
CA ALA A 8 -15.13 1.42 6.75
C ALA A 8 -14.59 1.86 8.12
N PHE A 9 -14.44 0.93 9.05
CA PHE A 9 -13.85 1.19 10.36
C PHE A 9 -12.34 1.46 10.30
N LEU A 10 -11.60 0.68 9.50
CA LEU A 10 -10.14 0.83 9.39
C LEU A 10 -9.70 2.02 8.52
N HIS A 11 -10.50 2.43 7.53
CA HIS A 11 -10.16 3.54 6.63
C HIS A 11 -9.68 4.81 7.36
N PRO A 12 -10.45 5.42 8.29
CA PRO A 12 -10.01 6.63 8.99
C PRO A 12 -8.74 6.41 9.83
N ILE A 13 -8.56 5.21 10.37
CA ILE A 13 -7.39 4.86 11.19
C ILE A 13 -6.14 4.78 10.31
N LEU A 14 -6.23 4.12 9.15
CA LEU A 14 -5.14 3.98 8.20
C LEU A 14 -4.70 5.33 7.62
N VAL A 15 -5.65 6.21 7.30
CA VAL A 15 -5.36 7.58 6.84
C VAL A 15 -4.64 8.39 7.92
N ARG A 16 -5.10 8.32 9.18
CA ARG A 16 -4.44 9.00 10.30
C ARG A 16 -3.02 8.48 10.55
N HIS A 17 -2.82 7.16 10.47
CA HIS A 17 -1.49 6.55 10.56
C HIS A 17 -0.56 7.05 9.46
N ALA A 18 -1.04 7.11 8.22
CA ALA A 18 -0.27 7.62 7.09
C ALA A 18 0.14 9.09 7.33
N ALA A 19 -0.79 9.93 7.81
CA ALA A 19 -0.53 11.34 8.10
C ALA A 19 0.53 11.58 9.20
N GLN A 20 0.69 10.64 10.13
CA GLN A 20 1.70 10.69 11.19
C GLN A 20 3.10 10.22 10.74
N ALA A 21 3.24 9.72 9.52
CA ALA A 21 4.52 9.26 9.03
C ALA A 21 5.51 10.43 8.91
N PRO A 22 6.71 10.33 9.51
CA PRO A 22 7.68 11.40 9.54
C PRO A 22 8.17 11.72 8.13
N THR A 23 8.31 13.01 7.84
CA THR A 23 8.99 13.49 6.64
C THR A 23 10.47 13.60 6.94
N THR A 24 11.30 12.99 6.12
CA THR A 24 12.76 13.01 6.24
C THR A 24 13.29 14.37 5.74
N PRO A 25 14.48 14.86 6.16
CA PRO A 25 14.97 16.19 5.75
C PRO A 25 15.11 16.38 4.23
N ASP A 26 15.25 15.28 3.49
CA ASP A 26 15.26 15.23 2.02
C ASP A 26 13.86 15.37 1.38
N GLY A 27 12.81 15.57 2.18
CA GLY A 27 11.43 15.67 1.73
C GLY A 27 10.77 14.33 1.41
N THR A 28 11.44 13.21 1.70
CA THR A 28 10.89 11.87 1.49
C THR A 28 9.98 11.45 2.64
N VAL A 29 8.93 10.70 2.31
CA VAL A 29 7.95 10.19 3.28
C VAL A 29 7.86 8.69 3.11
N ARG A 30 8.18 7.94 4.16
CA ARG A 30 8.07 6.48 4.18
C ARG A 30 6.92 6.05 5.08
N VAL A 31 5.89 5.48 4.48
CA VAL A 31 4.75 4.90 5.21
C VAL A 31 4.88 3.38 5.23
N ARG A 32 4.94 2.81 6.43
CA ARG A 32 4.98 1.36 6.65
C ARG A 32 3.58 0.81 6.84
N MET A 33 3.43 -0.48 6.58
CA MET A 33 2.20 -1.22 6.82
C MET A 33 1.70 -1.02 8.26
N TYR A 34 0.39 -0.80 8.41
CA TYR A 34 -0.21 -0.50 9.71
C TYR A 34 -0.05 -1.69 10.68
N TRP A 35 0.23 -1.39 11.96
CA TRP A 35 0.57 -2.39 12.96
C TRP A 35 -0.53 -3.42 13.22
N ILE A 36 -1.80 -3.14 12.94
CA ILE A 36 -2.89 -4.11 13.13
C ILE A 36 -2.67 -5.41 12.35
N HIS A 37 -1.90 -5.37 11.25
CA HIS A 37 -1.55 -6.56 10.50
C HIS A 37 -0.59 -7.47 11.27
N SER A 38 0.23 -6.92 12.18
CA SER A 38 1.09 -7.74 13.05
C SER A 38 0.28 -8.57 14.04
N LEU A 39 -0.86 -8.06 14.52
CA LEU A 39 -1.78 -8.81 15.38
C LEU A 39 -2.28 -10.09 14.71
N LEU A 40 -2.58 -10.04 13.41
CA LEU A 40 -2.97 -11.22 12.65
C LEU A 40 -1.83 -12.25 12.58
N GLY A 41 -0.60 -11.78 12.43
CA GLY A 41 0.60 -12.63 12.47
C GLY A 41 0.79 -13.31 13.83
N PHE A 42 0.72 -12.53 14.91
CA PHE A 42 0.82 -13.06 16.28
C PHE A 42 -0.34 -14.01 16.63
N ALA A 43 -1.57 -13.69 16.20
CA ALA A 43 -2.72 -14.57 16.40
C ALA A 43 -2.54 -15.91 15.68
N GLY A 44 -1.99 -15.90 14.46
CA GLY A 44 -1.63 -17.13 13.74
C GLY A 44 -0.63 -17.98 14.50
N ILE A 45 0.47 -17.39 14.96
CA ILE A 45 1.49 -18.08 15.77
C ILE A 45 0.89 -18.63 17.06
N PHE A 46 0.09 -17.81 17.77
CA PHE A 46 -0.57 -18.20 19.00
C PHE A 46 -1.52 -19.38 18.79
N LEU A 47 -2.31 -19.36 17.70
CA LEU A 47 -3.21 -20.46 17.36
C LEU A 47 -2.45 -21.75 17.00
N GLY A 48 -1.30 -21.62 16.32
CA GLY A 48 -0.40 -22.76 16.06
C GLY A 48 0.14 -23.38 17.36
N LEU A 49 0.56 -22.55 18.32
CA LEU A 49 0.98 -23.00 19.66
C LEU A 49 -0.17 -23.66 20.42
N LEU A 50 -1.35 -23.07 20.36
CA LEU A 50 -2.54 -23.57 21.03
C LEU A 50 -2.96 -24.95 20.49
N LEU A 51 -2.93 -25.12 19.17
CA LEU A 51 -3.16 -26.43 18.54
C LEU A 51 -2.15 -27.46 18.99
N MET A 52 -0.86 -27.10 19.06
CA MET A 52 0.16 -28.02 19.57
C MET A 52 -0.07 -28.39 21.03
N ALA A 53 -0.44 -27.42 21.88
CA ALA A 53 -0.69 -27.63 23.31
C ALA A 53 -1.92 -28.53 23.56
N PHE A 54 -3.02 -28.33 22.83
CA PHE A 54 -4.25 -29.13 22.95
C PHE A 54 -4.22 -30.44 22.18
N ALA A 55 -3.25 -30.61 21.29
CA ALA A 55 -3.00 -31.91 20.72
C ALA A 55 -2.17 -32.79 21.68
N VAL A 56 -1.47 -32.22 22.70
CA VAL A 56 -0.79 -32.99 23.76
C VAL A 56 -1.63 -34.11 24.40
N PRO A 57 -2.86 -33.83 24.84
CA PRO A 57 -3.74 -34.86 25.38
C PRO A 57 -4.25 -35.89 24.37
N THR A 58 -4.42 -35.53 23.09
CA THR A 58 -4.84 -36.48 22.03
C THR A 58 -3.69 -37.36 21.53
N TYR A 59 -2.45 -37.06 21.91
CA TYR A 59 -1.26 -37.88 21.59
C TYR A 59 -1.25 -39.26 22.25
N LEU A 60 -2.12 -39.50 23.23
CA LEU A 60 -2.28 -40.81 23.86
C LEU A 60 -3.16 -41.77 23.06
N SER A 61 -3.88 -41.31 22.01
CA SER A 61 -4.91 -42.09 21.33
C SER A 61 -4.67 -42.40 19.85
N SER A 62 -3.93 -41.59 19.07
CA SER A 62 -3.63 -41.91 17.65
C SER A 62 -2.49 -41.10 17.03
N ILE A 63 -1.54 -41.79 16.37
CA ILE A 63 -0.45 -41.17 15.59
C ILE A 63 -0.98 -40.34 14.41
N GLY A 64 -2.08 -40.77 13.77
CA GLY A 64 -2.65 -40.03 12.63
C GLY A 64 -3.17 -38.65 13.03
N GLN A 65 -3.79 -38.53 14.21
CA GLN A 65 -4.28 -37.26 14.73
C GLN A 65 -3.14 -36.32 15.13
N LEU A 66 -2.04 -36.86 15.64
CA LEU A 66 -0.80 -36.12 15.91
C LEU A 66 -0.23 -35.49 14.63
N ILE A 67 -0.12 -36.27 13.54
CA ILE A 67 0.40 -35.76 12.27
C ILE A 67 -0.49 -34.63 11.72
N ILE A 68 -1.82 -34.80 11.77
CA ILE A 68 -2.76 -33.78 11.31
C ILE A 68 -2.61 -32.49 12.14
N ALA A 69 -2.60 -32.60 13.46
CA ALA A 69 -2.46 -31.44 14.34
C ALA A 69 -1.13 -30.71 14.12
N ALA A 70 -0.03 -31.45 13.96
CA ALA A 70 1.29 -30.89 13.68
C ALA A 70 1.33 -30.15 12.32
N LEU A 71 0.71 -30.69 11.28
CA LEU A 71 0.62 -30.02 9.97
C LEU A 71 -0.20 -28.74 10.03
N PHE A 72 -1.34 -28.74 10.73
CA PHE A 72 -2.13 -27.52 10.94
C PHE A 72 -1.36 -26.48 11.75
N ALA A 73 -0.72 -26.88 12.85
CA ALA A 73 0.12 -25.98 13.63
C ALA A 73 1.24 -25.37 12.79
N LEU A 74 1.96 -26.19 12.01
CA LEU A 74 3.00 -25.73 11.10
C LEU A 74 2.47 -24.71 10.08
N LEU A 75 1.30 -24.97 9.49
CA LEU A 75 0.65 -24.03 8.58
C LEU A 75 0.38 -22.68 9.25
N PHE A 76 -0.14 -22.68 10.48
CA PHE A 76 -0.39 -21.45 11.25
C PHE A 76 0.90 -20.71 11.60
N PHE A 77 1.97 -21.42 11.95
CA PHE A 77 3.28 -20.81 12.17
C PHE A 77 3.85 -20.18 10.90
N ILE A 78 3.81 -20.88 9.77
CA ILE A 78 4.31 -20.37 8.48
C ILE A 78 3.50 -19.14 8.08
N MET A 79 2.17 -19.21 8.13
CA MET A 79 1.29 -18.10 7.77
C MET A 79 1.51 -16.89 8.68
N GLY A 80 1.57 -17.11 10.00
CA GLY A 80 1.84 -16.06 10.98
C GLY A 80 3.21 -15.40 10.77
N GLY A 81 4.24 -16.21 10.52
CA GLY A 81 5.59 -15.74 10.20
C GLY A 81 5.63 -14.91 8.92
N ILE A 82 4.98 -15.34 7.84
CA ILE A 82 4.88 -14.58 6.58
C ILE A 82 4.20 -13.23 6.81
N ILE A 83 3.12 -13.19 7.59
CA ILE A 83 2.42 -11.92 7.91
C ILE A 83 3.33 -10.98 8.71
N LEU A 84 4.08 -11.47 9.69
CA LEU A 84 5.02 -10.65 10.46
C LEU A 84 6.19 -10.14 9.62
N LEU A 85 6.72 -10.97 8.72
CA LEU A 85 7.74 -10.56 7.74
C LEU A 85 7.19 -9.48 6.81
N ALA A 86 5.96 -9.66 6.30
CA ALA A 86 5.28 -8.66 5.49
C ALA A 86 5.11 -7.33 6.26
N TRP A 87 4.63 -7.39 7.50
CA TRP A 87 4.47 -6.19 8.33
C TRP A 87 5.77 -5.41 8.52
N LYS A 88 6.90 -6.11 8.73
CA LYS A 88 8.22 -5.47 8.91
C LYS A 88 8.77 -4.88 7.62
N ASN A 89 8.55 -5.54 6.49
CA ASN A 89 9.21 -5.22 5.23
C ASN A 89 8.39 -4.34 4.30
N VAL A 90 7.05 -4.37 4.38
CA VAL A 90 6.18 -3.64 3.47
C VAL A 90 6.18 -2.16 3.82
N TYR A 91 6.64 -1.35 2.86
CA TYR A 91 6.54 0.09 2.91
C TYR A 91 6.40 0.68 1.52
N ILE A 92 5.86 1.90 1.48
CA ILE A 92 5.92 2.77 0.32
C ILE A 92 6.60 4.06 0.75
N GLN A 93 7.55 4.49 -0.06
CA GLN A 93 8.27 5.74 0.12
C GLN A 93 8.01 6.65 -1.06
N THR A 94 7.45 7.81 -0.77
CA THR A 94 7.22 8.87 -1.75
C THR A 94 8.34 9.90 -1.57
N GLY A 95 9.23 9.99 -2.56
CA GLY A 95 10.29 10.99 -2.62
C GLY A 95 9.87 12.24 -3.39
N VAL A 96 10.83 13.15 -3.61
CA VAL A 96 10.62 14.39 -4.38
C VAL A 96 10.36 14.09 -5.85
N ASP A 97 11.07 13.12 -6.42
CA ASP A 97 11.07 12.75 -7.84
C ASP A 97 10.87 11.25 -8.10
N TYR A 98 10.63 10.45 -7.06
CA TYR A 98 10.47 9.00 -7.18
C TYR A 98 9.42 8.44 -6.23
N VAL A 99 8.95 7.22 -6.53
CA VAL A 99 8.22 6.36 -5.62
C VAL A 99 8.94 5.04 -5.50
N GLU A 100 9.09 4.56 -4.27
CA GLU A 100 9.66 3.26 -3.98
C GLU A 100 8.64 2.39 -3.22
N GLN A 101 8.50 1.15 -3.65
CA GLN A 101 7.67 0.16 -2.99
C GLN A 101 8.51 -1.04 -2.61
N ARG A 102 8.39 -1.47 -1.35
CA ARG A 102 8.86 -2.77 -0.90
C ARG A 102 7.66 -3.64 -0.56
N LEU A 103 7.59 -4.81 -1.17
CA LEU A 103 6.60 -5.84 -0.86
C LEU A 103 7.13 -6.76 0.25
N TRP A 104 6.31 -7.73 0.63
CA TRP A 104 6.63 -8.70 1.69
C TRP A 104 7.92 -9.51 1.46
N VAL A 105 8.28 -9.70 0.18
CA VAL A 105 9.40 -10.49 -0.34
C VAL A 105 9.93 -9.74 -1.56
N GLY A 106 11.25 -9.74 -1.75
CA GLY A 106 11.91 -9.14 -2.91
C GLY A 106 12.67 -7.85 -2.62
N VAL A 107 13.36 -7.38 -3.65
CA VAL A 107 14.13 -6.12 -3.67
C VAL A 107 13.15 -4.94 -3.77
N PRO A 108 13.38 -3.82 -3.06
CA PRO A 108 12.56 -2.62 -3.24
C PRO A 108 12.59 -2.16 -4.70
N VAL A 109 11.41 -1.91 -5.26
CA VAL A 109 11.26 -1.37 -6.61
C VAL A 109 11.12 0.14 -6.47
N ARG A 110 12.07 0.88 -7.05
CA ARG A 110 12.02 2.34 -7.17
C ARG A 110 11.69 2.70 -8.61
N ILE A 111 10.80 3.66 -8.81
CA ILE A 111 10.44 4.24 -10.10
C ILE A 111 10.57 5.76 -9.96
N HIS A 112 11.44 6.38 -10.75
CA HIS A 112 11.49 7.83 -10.86
C HIS A 112 10.31 8.32 -11.72
N PHE A 113 9.82 9.53 -11.47
CA PHE A 113 8.66 10.07 -12.17
C PHE A 113 8.87 10.13 -13.68
N ASN A 114 10.08 10.48 -14.13
CA ASN A 114 10.43 10.49 -15.54
C ASN A 114 10.43 9.11 -16.22
N GLU A 115 10.47 8.02 -15.46
CA GLU A 115 10.41 6.64 -15.97
C GLU A 115 8.98 6.11 -16.10
N ILE A 116 7.98 6.84 -15.58
CA ILE A 116 6.58 6.41 -15.63
C ILE A 116 6.08 6.54 -17.07
N ASP A 117 5.76 5.38 -17.64
CA ASP A 117 5.24 5.20 -19.00
C ASP A 117 3.71 5.26 -19.02
N SER A 118 3.08 4.61 -18.05
CA SER A 118 1.63 4.53 -17.96
C SER A 118 1.17 4.46 -16.51
N PHE A 119 -0.03 4.99 -16.25
CA PHE A 119 -0.64 4.93 -14.94
C PHE A 119 -2.11 4.53 -15.03
N SER A 120 -2.62 3.96 -13.94
CA SER A 120 -4.04 3.71 -13.75
C SER A 120 -4.43 4.19 -12.37
N TYR A 121 -5.44 5.04 -12.32
CA TYR A 121 -5.95 5.57 -11.07
C TYR A 121 -7.41 5.20 -10.86
N ASN A 122 -7.71 4.76 -9.65
CA ASN A 122 -9.06 4.54 -9.18
C ASN A 122 -9.23 5.34 -7.88
N PRO A 123 -10.12 6.34 -7.84
CA PRO A 123 -10.28 7.18 -6.64
C PRO A 123 -10.82 6.44 -5.42
N GLY A 124 -11.53 5.32 -5.60
CA GLY A 124 -12.07 4.51 -4.50
C GLY A 124 -12.87 5.28 -3.44
N ASN A 125 -13.46 6.41 -3.81
CA ASN A 125 -14.29 7.24 -2.93
C ASN A 125 -15.31 8.08 -3.73
N THR A 126 -15.73 7.63 -4.91
CA THR A 126 -16.94 8.15 -5.56
C THR A 126 -18.18 7.55 -4.91
N GLN A 127 -19.32 8.24 -4.99
CA GLN A 127 -20.62 7.74 -4.49
C GLN A 127 -20.92 6.30 -4.98
N LEU A 128 -20.51 5.99 -6.22
CA LEU A 128 -20.59 4.66 -6.84
C LEU A 128 -19.61 3.61 -6.24
N THR A 129 -18.44 4.02 -5.73
CA THR A 129 -17.46 3.11 -5.11
C THR A 129 -17.71 2.88 -3.62
N MET A 130 -18.39 3.81 -2.93
CA MET A 130 -18.92 3.57 -1.57
C MET A 130 -19.96 2.45 -1.58
N SER A 131 -20.92 2.46 -2.51
CA SER A 131 -21.90 1.35 -2.67
C SER A 131 -21.29 0.01 -3.09
N ARG A 132 -20.05 -0.01 -3.62
CA ARG A 132 -19.32 -1.23 -4.01
C ARG A 132 -18.21 -1.62 -3.03
N GLY A 133 -18.09 -0.96 -1.88
CA GLY A 133 -17.10 -1.28 -0.84
C GLY A 133 -15.63 -1.12 -1.23
N LYS A 134 -15.34 -0.31 -2.25
CA LYS A 134 -13.97 0.05 -2.66
C LYS A 134 -13.59 1.35 -1.98
N LEU A 135 -13.06 1.25 -0.75
CA LEU A 135 -12.54 2.36 0.05
C LEU A 135 -11.03 2.51 -0.15
N GLY A 136 -10.54 3.74 -0.34
CA GLY A 136 -9.10 4.07 -0.26
C GLY A 136 -8.39 4.38 -1.60
N GLY A 137 -9.02 4.05 -2.73
CA GLY A 137 -8.47 4.27 -4.07
C GLY A 137 -7.21 3.44 -4.35
N TRP A 138 -6.86 3.29 -5.63
CA TRP A 138 -5.65 2.58 -6.07
C TRP A 138 -4.95 3.39 -7.15
N LEU A 139 -3.64 3.50 -7.05
CA LEU A 139 -2.76 4.03 -8.08
C LEU A 139 -1.79 2.93 -8.49
N SER A 140 -1.75 2.64 -9.78
CA SER A 140 -0.80 1.74 -10.39
C SER A 140 0.07 2.53 -11.36
N LEU A 141 1.38 2.36 -11.24
CA LEU A 141 2.40 2.95 -12.11
C LEU A 141 3.10 1.80 -12.84
N LYS A 142 3.35 2.00 -14.13
CA LYS A 142 4.11 1.09 -14.96
C LYS A 142 5.17 1.88 -15.71
N THR A 143 6.33 1.25 -15.86
CA THR A 143 7.48 1.73 -16.63
C THR A 143 7.63 0.94 -17.92
N THR A 144 8.41 1.46 -18.86
CA THR A 144 8.75 0.75 -20.10
C THR A 144 9.52 -0.54 -19.84
N ASP A 145 10.35 -0.60 -18.79
CA ASP A 145 11.10 -1.78 -18.37
C ASP A 145 10.28 -2.77 -17.53
N ASN A 146 8.94 -2.68 -17.58
CA ASN A 146 7.99 -3.56 -16.90
C ASN A 146 8.04 -3.53 -15.35
N ARG A 147 8.77 -2.61 -14.71
CA ARG A 147 8.59 -2.35 -13.27
C ARG A 147 7.20 -1.80 -13.02
N ARG A 148 6.55 -2.31 -11.98
CA ARG A 148 5.20 -1.92 -11.56
C ARG A 148 5.18 -1.59 -10.08
N ILE A 149 4.55 -0.48 -9.73
CA ILE A 149 4.26 -0.10 -8.36
C ILE A 149 2.75 0.12 -8.25
N ALA A 150 2.11 -0.55 -7.30
CA ALA A 150 0.67 -0.40 -7.07
C ALA A 150 0.39 -0.21 -5.59
N PHE A 151 -0.31 0.88 -5.27
CA PHE A 151 -0.60 1.24 -3.88
C PHE A 151 -1.85 2.08 -3.73
N GLN A 152 -2.26 2.30 -2.47
CA GLN A 152 -3.42 3.11 -2.12
C GLN A 152 -2.93 4.48 -1.68
N PRO A 153 -3.07 5.55 -2.48
CA PRO A 153 -2.46 6.84 -2.20
C PRO A 153 -2.88 7.43 -0.85
N ASN A 154 -4.15 7.26 -0.47
CA ASN A 154 -4.68 7.78 0.79
C ASN A 154 -4.08 7.10 2.04
N TYR A 155 -3.53 5.89 1.92
CA TYR A 155 -2.97 5.12 3.04
C TYR A 155 -1.44 5.15 3.09
N TYR A 156 -0.79 5.69 2.05
CA TYR A 156 0.67 5.68 1.92
C TYR A 156 1.25 7.04 1.52
N ARG A 157 0.51 8.13 1.76
CA ARG A 157 0.92 9.50 1.42
C ARG A 157 1.36 9.64 -0.05
N GLY A 158 0.46 9.23 -0.95
CA GLY A 158 0.67 9.27 -2.40
C GLY A 158 0.27 10.57 -3.08
N GLU A 159 -0.07 11.62 -2.32
CA GLU A 159 -0.59 12.89 -2.85
C GLU A 159 0.41 13.55 -3.78
N ARG A 160 1.71 13.47 -3.46
CA ARG A 160 2.77 14.01 -4.32
C ARG A 160 2.90 13.25 -5.64
N THR A 161 2.73 11.93 -5.63
CA THR A 161 2.72 11.12 -6.85
C THR A 161 1.53 11.49 -7.73
N ILE A 162 0.35 11.66 -7.13
CA ILE A 162 -0.85 12.13 -7.84
C ILE A 162 -0.58 13.52 -8.46
N ALA A 163 -0.03 14.45 -7.68
CA ALA A 163 0.29 15.80 -8.15
C ALA A 163 1.33 15.80 -9.27
N ALA A 164 2.36 14.96 -9.20
CA ALA A 164 3.36 14.84 -10.25
C ALA A 164 2.77 14.32 -11.56
N ILE A 165 1.85 13.34 -11.50
CA ILE A 165 1.15 12.83 -12.69
C ILE A 165 0.21 13.90 -13.27
N ALA A 166 -0.57 14.58 -12.41
CA ALA A 166 -1.43 15.68 -12.84
C ALA A 166 -0.62 16.80 -13.51
N PHE A 167 0.53 17.15 -12.94
CA PHE A 167 1.47 18.11 -13.50
C PHE A 167 1.95 17.67 -14.89
N ARG A 168 2.34 16.40 -15.04
CA ARG A 168 2.78 15.85 -16.33
C ARG A 168 1.69 15.95 -17.40
N LEU A 169 0.46 15.60 -17.05
CA LEU A 169 -0.68 15.68 -17.96
C LEU A 169 -0.99 17.12 -18.38
N TYR A 170 -0.86 18.08 -17.46
CA TYR A 170 -1.16 19.49 -17.73
C TYR A 170 -0.05 20.21 -18.50
N TYR A 171 1.22 20.02 -18.12
CA TYR A 171 2.37 20.76 -18.66
C TYR A 171 3.17 19.98 -19.72
N GLY A 172 2.85 18.71 -19.98
CA GLY A 172 3.57 17.86 -20.95
C GLY A 172 4.99 17.45 -20.53
N ARG A 173 5.44 17.88 -19.34
CA ARG A 173 6.77 17.55 -18.78
C ARG A 173 6.65 17.14 -17.31
N TRP A 174 7.65 16.43 -16.80
CA TRP A 174 7.71 16.11 -15.37
C TRP A 174 8.16 17.34 -14.55
N PRO A 175 7.71 17.47 -13.28
CA PRO A 175 8.17 18.54 -12.41
C PRO A 175 9.64 18.33 -12.04
N SER A 176 10.43 19.40 -12.07
CA SER A 176 11.85 19.32 -11.71
C SER A 176 12.03 19.33 -10.18
N PRO A 177 12.81 18.39 -9.59
CA PRO A 177 13.04 18.35 -8.15
C PRO A 177 13.77 19.58 -7.61
N THR A 178 14.55 20.26 -8.46
CA THR A 178 15.38 21.41 -8.08
C THR A 178 14.74 22.76 -8.38
N ASN A 179 13.63 22.80 -9.12
CA ASN A 179 12.94 24.05 -9.46
C ASN A 179 11.93 24.42 -8.37
N PRO A 180 12.14 25.49 -7.59
CA PRO A 180 11.24 25.87 -6.50
C PRO A 180 9.82 26.17 -6.98
N HIS A 181 9.66 26.68 -8.20
CA HIS A 181 8.34 27.01 -8.75
C HIS A 181 7.52 25.74 -9.01
N ASP A 182 8.13 24.71 -9.63
CA ASP A 182 7.47 23.42 -9.86
C ASP A 182 7.07 22.78 -8.51
N GLN A 183 7.97 22.84 -7.52
CA GLN A 183 7.68 22.31 -6.18
C GLN A 183 6.55 23.07 -5.49
N GLN A 184 6.45 24.38 -5.67
CA GLN A 184 5.36 25.19 -5.14
C GLN A 184 4.02 24.86 -5.79
N ILE A 185 3.99 24.63 -7.11
CA ILE A 185 2.78 24.16 -7.81
C ILE A 185 2.31 22.82 -7.23
N LEU A 186 3.22 21.87 -7.01
CA LEU A 186 2.87 20.58 -6.41
C LEU A 186 2.28 20.75 -5.01
N VAL A 187 2.89 21.57 -4.16
CA VAL A 187 2.37 21.83 -2.79
C VAL A 187 0.98 22.46 -2.84
N ASN A 188 0.77 23.46 -3.69
CA ASN A 188 -0.50 24.16 -3.81
C ASN A 188 -1.61 23.21 -4.31
N THR A 189 -1.33 22.44 -5.36
CA THR A 189 -2.28 21.49 -5.98
C THR A 189 -2.61 20.28 -5.11
N ILE A 190 -1.75 19.98 -4.13
CA ILE A 190 -2.03 18.99 -3.08
C ILE A 190 -2.93 19.60 -2.01
N ALA A 191 -2.63 20.84 -1.58
CA ALA A 191 -3.36 21.53 -0.52
C ALA A 191 -4.82 21.85 -0.92
N ASP A 192 -5.04 22.26 -2.17
CA ASP A 192 -6.37 22.56 -2.70
C ASP A 192 -7.14 21.30 -3.21
N GLY A 193 -6.45 20.16 -3.32
CA GLY A 193 -7.00 18.90 -3.83
C GLY A 193 -7.24 18.86 -5.35
N SER A 194 -6.85 19.89 -6.09
CA SER A 194 -7.05 20.03 -7.53
C SER A 194 -6.36 18.92 -8.32
N SER A 195 -5.14 18.53 -7.92
CA SER A 195 -4.39 17.44 -8.55
C SER A 195 -5.15 16.11 -8.52
N LYS A 196 -5.77 15.79 -7.38
CA LYS A 196 -6.58 14.58 -7.20
C LYS A 196 -7.84 14.65 -8.06
N GLN A 197 -8.53 15.79 -8.08
CA GLN A 197 -9.72 15.98 -8.90
C GLN A 197 -9.41 15.84 -10.40
N TYR A 198 -8.34 16.49 -10.85
CA TYR A 198 -7.86 16.40 -12.23
C TYR A 198 -7.54 14.95 -12.63
N LEU A 199 -6.89 14.19 -11.75
CA LEU A 199 -6.62 12.77 -12.02
C LEU A 199 -7.89 11.92 -12.08
N ILE A 200 -8.94 12.24 -11.32
CA ILE A 200 -10.22 11.51 -11.38
C ILE A 200 -10.84 11.65 -12.76
N GLU A 201 -10.84 12.87 -13.30
CA GLU A 201 -11.39 13.21 -14.60
C GLU A 201 -10.59 12.59 -15.75
N ASN A 202 -9.28 12.38 -15.55
CA ASN A 202 -8.34 11.88 -16.57
C ASN A 202 -7.78 10.46 -16.24
N SER A 203 -8.51 9.66 -15.47
CA SER A 203 -7.99 8.46 -14.77
C SER A 203 -7.77 7.19 -15.59
N LYS A 204 -8.25 7.12 -16.85
CA LYS A 204 -8.31 5.86 -17.61
C LYS A 204 -7.24 5.76 -18.68
N GLY A 205 -6.29 4.83 -18.48
CA GLY A 205 -5.49 4.24 -19.55
C GLY A 205 -4.63 5.23 -20.34
N SER A 206 -4.25 6.34 -19.71
CA SER A 206 -3.43 7.37 -20.34
C SER A 206 -2.01 6.83 -20.48
N GLU A 207 -1.66 6.43 -21.70
CA GLU A 207 -0.26 6.34 -22.10
C GLU A 207 0.36 7.74 -21.95
N LEU A 208 1.45 7.83 -21.19
CA LEU A 208 2.20 9.08 -21.00
C LEU A 208 3.32 9.24 -22.03
N THR A 209 3.42 8.29 -22.96
CA THR A 209 4.27 8.31 -24.14
C THR A 209 3.75 9.29 -25.18
N LEU A 210 4.59 10.27 -25.51
CA LEU A 210 4.59 10.97 -26.79
C LEU A 210 5.43 10.15 -27.77
#